data_AF-A0AAE1YUN4-F1
#
_entry.id   AF-A0AAE1YUN4-F1
#
_cell.length_a   1.000
_cell.length_b   1.000
_cell.length_c   1.000
_cell.angle_alpha   90.00
_cell.angle_beta   90.00
_cell.angle_gamma   90.00
#
_symmetry.space_group_name_H-M   'P 1'
#
loop_
_entity.id
_entity.type
_entity.pdbx_description
1 polymer ?
#
loop_
_entity_poly.entity_id
_entity_poly.type
_entity_poly.pdbx_seq_one_letter_code
_entity_poly.pdbx_strand_id
1 'polypeptide(L)'
;MAPIDPHSYTDSTHPLTTHISLSFYFDFASSTILSSAVLSLAAPYSGAFTLDSRYLSISDVLDPATLTPLPFSLQPTSADAILGQSLTVTLSNQSQLLVIFKTAPSSSALQWLSPPQTFNKSFPFVYTQCQAIHARSVFPCQDTPAARINLLRN
;
A
#
# COMPACT_ATOMS: atom_id res chain seq x y z
N MET A 1 5.15 9.09 -20.39
CA MET A 1 5.70 9.90 -19.28
C MET A 1 6.92 9.18 -18.72
N ALA A 2 7.89 9.92 -18.19
CA ALA A 2 9.10 9.33 -17.61
C ALA A 2 8.83 8.96 -16.13
N PRO A 3 9.27 7.77 -15.68
CA PRO A 3 9.26 7.43 -14.26
C PRO A 3 10.12 8.45 -13.50
N ILE A 4 9.63 8.93 -12.34
CA ILE A 4 10.46 9.72 -11.41
C ILE A 4 11.63 8.85 -10.92
N ASP A 5 11.34 7.57 -10.71
CA ASP A 5 12.21 6.57 -10.10
C ASP A 5 12.02 5.24 -10.84
N PRO A 6 13.09 4.61 -11.37
CA PRO A 6 12.97 3.35 -12.10
C PRO A 6 12.46 2.19 -11.24
N HIS A 7 12.46 2.31 -9.91
CA HIS A 7 11.99 1.26 -8.99
C HIS A 7 10.56 1.47 -8.52
N SER A 8 9.80 2.38 -9.11
CA SER A 8 8.42 2.67 -8.73
C SER A 8 7.54 2.89 -9.95
N TYR A 9 6.27 2.46 -9.86
CA TYR A 9 5.21 2.79 -10.81
C TYR A 9 4.65 4.21 -10.61
N THR A 10 5.26 5.02 -9.75
CA THR A 10 4.89 6.42 -9.53
C THR A 10 5.13 7.25 -10.78
N ASP A 11 4.05 7.80 -11.31
CA ASP A 11 4.09 8.75 -12.43
C ASP A 11 4.39 10.17 -11.92
N SER A 12 5.30 10.87 -12.60
CA SER A 12 5.68 12.27 -12.32
C SER A 12 4.55 13.27 -12.44
N THR A 13 3.47 12.90 -13.12
CA THR A 13 2.33 13.78 -13.38
C THR A 13 1.15 13.55 -12.45
N HIS A 14 1.22 12.52 -11.62
CA HIS A 14 0.22 12.28 -10.58
C HIS A 14 0.47 13.23 -9.40
N PRO A 15 -0.58 13.76 -8.75
CA PRO A 15 -0.40 14.47 -7.49
C PRO A 15 0.20 13.50 -6.46
N LEU A 16 1.20 13.96 -5.73
CA LEU A 16 1.80 13.17 -4.66
C LEU A 16 0.82 13.02 -3.50
N THR A 17 0.85 11.85 -2.88
CA THR A 17 0.21 11.61 -1.60
C THR A 17 0.90 12.47 -0.54
N THR A 18 0.13 13.17 0.29
CA THR A 18 0.62 14.02 1.37
C THR A 18 0.38 13.40 2.73
N HIS A 19 -0.74 12.68 2.89
CA HIS A 19 -1.12 12.04 4.14
C HIS A 19 -1.64 10.63 3.87
N ILE A 20 -1.36 9.72 4.80
CA ILE A 20 -1.99 8.40 4.84
C ILE A 20 -2.48 8.14 6.25
N SER A 21 -3.76 7.80 6.39
CA SER A 21 -4.32 7.21 7.61
C SER A 21 -4.40 5.69 7.43
N LEU A 22 -3.74 4.95 8.32
CA LEU A 22 -3.65 3.48 8.28
C LEU A 22 -4.38 2.89 9.48
N SER A 23 -5.23 1.92 9.23
CA SER A 23 -5.82 1.06 10.27
C SER A 23 -5.41 -0.38 10.01
N PHE A 24 -4.89 -1.03 11.04
CA PHE A 24 -4.33 -2.38 10.96
C PHE A 24 -4.93 -3.30 12.00
N TYR A 25 -5.25 -4.51 11.58
CA TYR A 25 -5.53 -5.65 12.45
C TYR A 25 -4.52 -6.76 12.14
N PHE A 26 -3.72 -7.12 13.14
CA PHE A 26 -2.65 -8.10 13.01
C PHE A 26 -3.17 -9.51 13.32
N ASP A 27 -3.18 -10.38 12.31
CA ASP A 27 -3.50 -11.79 12.46
C ASP A 27 -2.22 -12.62 12.44
N PHE A 28 -1.71 -12.93 13.63
CA PHE A 28 -0.51 -13.76 13.82
C PHE A 28 -0.70 -15.21 13.41
N ALA A 29 -1.95 -15.73 13.41
CA ALA A 29 -2.19 -17.12 13.04
C ALA A 29 -2.01 -17.32 11.53
N SER A 30 -2.43 -16.35 10.73
CA SER A 30 -2.22 -16.37 9.28
C SER A 30 -0.99 -15.60 8.82
N SER A 31 -0.25 -14.93 9.72
CA SER A 31 0.87 -14.03 9.36
C SER A 31 0.46 -12.95 8.36
N THR A 32 -0.72 -12.35 8.58
CA THR A 32 -1.25 -11.30 7.71
C THR A 32 -1.76 -10.10 8.50
N ILE A 33 -1.92 -8.98 7.81
CA ILE A 33 -2.50 -7.75 8.35
C ILE A 33 -3.73 -7.44 7.49
N LEU A 34 -4.90 -7.36 8.13
CA LEU A 34 -6.10 -6.78 7.53
C LEU A 34 -6.03 -5.27 7.69
N SER A 35 -6.23 -4.55 6.60
CA SER A 35 -5.84 -3.15 6.52
C SER A 35 -6.84 -2.29 5.75
N SER A 36 -6.90 -1.03 6.16
CA SER A 36 -7.47 0.03 5.34
C SER A 36 -6.53 1.23 5.33
N ALA A 37 -6.38 1.86 4.16
CA ALA A 37 -5.59 3.07 3.97
C ALA A 37 -6.43 4.17 3.32
N VAL A 38 -6.51 5.33 3.96
CA VAL A 38 -7.02 6.55 3.32
C VAL A 38 -5.82 7.37 2.86
N LEU A 39 -5.65 7.49 1.54
CA LEU A 39 -4.61 8.31 0.93
C LEU A 39 -5.19 9.69 0.61
N SER A 40 -4.47 10.75 0.98
CA SER A 40 -4.82 12.13 0.63
C SER A 40 -3.80 12.70 -0.34
N LEU A 41 -4.26 13.15 -1.50
CA LEU A 41 -3.46 13.68 -2.59
C LEU A 41 -3.26 15.19 -2.45
N ALA A 42 -2.14 15.72 -2.95
CA ALA A 42 -1.83 17.15 -2.91
C ALA A 42 -2.83 18.01 -3.71
N ALA A 43 -3.49 17.42 -4.71
CA ALA A 43 -4.54 18.03 -5.51
C ALA A 43 -5.52 16.95 -6.00
N PRO A 44 -6.77 17.32 -6.34
CA PRO A 44 -7.68 16.40 -7.02
C PRO A 44 -7.11 15.88 -8.34
N TYR A 45 -7.45 14.65 -8.69
CA TYR A 45 -7.00 14.01 -9.94
C TYR A 45 -8.16 13.39 -10.71
N SER A 46 -8.06 13.42 -12.04
CA SER A 46 -8.97 12.74 -12.97
C SER A 46 -8.15 11.90 -13.94
N GLY A 47 -8.49 10.62 -14.08
CA GLY A 47 -7.79 9.66 -14.92
C GLY A 47 -7.29 8.45 -14.13
N ALA A 48 -6.35 7.72 -14.73
CA ALA A 48 -5.76 6.52 -14.16
C ALA A 48 -4.63 6.89 -13.18
N PHE A 49 -4.87 6.72 -11.88
CA PHE A 49 -3.90 6.99 -10.82
C PHE A 49 -3.22 5.70 -10.39
N THR A 50 -1.89 5.67 -10.35
CA THR A 50 -1.09 4.47 -10.05
C THR A 50 -0.47 4.51 -8.66
N LEU A 51 -0.47 3.35 -8.00
CA LEU A 51 0.21 3.08 -6.74
C LEU A 51 1.04 1.81 -6.87
N ASP A 52 2.20 1.78 -6.20
CA ASP A 52 2.97 0.56 -6.03
C ASP A 52 2.28 -0.38 -5.04
N SER A 53 2.27 -1.67 -5.37
CA SER A 53 1.83 -2.74 -4.48
C SER A 53 2.68 -3.99 -4.67
N ARG A 54 2.78 -4.85 -3.66
CA ARG A 54 3.40 -6.17 -3.79
C ARG A 54 2.76 -7.16 -2.84
N TYR A 55 2.25 -8.26 -3.38
CA TYR A 55 1.59 -9.31 -2.60
C TYR A 55 0.52 -8.76 -1.64
N LEU A 56 -0.25 -7.78 -2.12
CA LEU A 56 -1.42 -7.25 -1.44
C LEU A 56 -2.68 -7.76 -2.13
N SER A 57 -3.62 -8.28 -1.35
CA SER A 57 -4.95 -8.61 -1.83
C SER A 57 -5.86 -7.41 -1.61
N ILE A 58 -6.20 -6.69 -2.68
CA ILE A 58 -7.09 -5.52 -2.62
C ILE A 58 -8.53 -6.02 -2.73
N SER A 59 -9.37 -5.72 -1.74
CA SER A 59 -10.79 -6.07 -1.80
C SER A 59 -11.58 -4.96 -2.48
N ASP A 60 -11.34 -3.70 -2.07
CA ASP A 60 -12.10 -2.56 -2.52
C ASP A 60 -11.24 -1.30 -2.59
N VAL A 61 -11.59 -0.42 -3.52
CA VAL A 61 -11.16 0.97 -3.54
C VAL A 61 -12.41 1.83 -3.60
N LEU A 62 -12.54 2.76 -2.67
CA LEU A 62 -13.75 3.56 -2.47
C LEU A 62 -13.41 5.05 -2.39
N ASP A 63 -14.39 5.88 -2.72
CA ASP A 63 -14.40 7.28 -2.29
C ASP A 63 -14.65 7.32 -0.76
N PRO A 64 -13.78 7.92 0.05
CA PRO A 64 -13.92 7.88 1.51
C PRO A 64 -15.12 8.69 2.04
N ALA A 65 -15.63 9.67 1.29
CA ALA A 65 -16.75 10.50 1.74
C ALA A 65 -18.10 9.86 1.40
N THR A 66 -18.21 9.25 0.23
CA THR A 66 -19.49 8.67 -0.25
C THR A 66 -19.55 7.15 -0.14
N LEU A 67 -18.40 6.49 0.07
CA LEU A 67 -18.22 5.03 0.00
C LEU A 67 -18.58 4.42 -1.36
N THR A 68 -18.62 5.23 -2.42
CA THR A 68 -18.86 4.73 -3.77
C THR A 68 -17.62 4.00 -4.29
N PRO A 69 -17.78 2.82 -4.92
CA PRO A 69 -16.66 2.11 -5.51
C PRO A 69 -15.95 2.89 -6.60
N LEU A 70 -14.62 2.89 -6.55
CA LEU A 70 -13.73 3.42 -7.58
C LEU A 70 -13.17 2.24 -8.39
N PRO A 71 -13.33 2.20 -9.72
CA PRO A 71 -12.79 1.12 -10.54
C PRO A 71 -11.28 1.02 -10.38
N PHE A 72 -10.77 -0.18 -10.14
CA PHE A 72 -9.34 -0.43 -10.03
C PHE A 72 -8.91 -1.71 -10.75
N SER A 73 -7.62 -1.81 -11.03
CA SER A 73 -6.99 -3.00 -11.58
C SER A 73 -5.57 -3.17 -11.06
N LEU A 74 -5.10 -4.42 -10.99
CA LEU A 74 -3.72 -4.76 -10.65
C LEU A 74 -3.03 -5.26 -11.92
N GLN A 75 -1.88 -4.67 -12.25
CA GLN A 75 -1.08 -5.06 -13.41
C GLN A 75 0.41 -5.07 -13.07
N PRO A 76 1.23 -5.96 -13.64
CA PRO A 76 0.82 -7.14 -14.43
C PRO A 76 0.04 -8.18 -13.59
N THR A 77 -0.71 -9.06 -14.24
CA THR A 77 -1.47 -10.14 -13.55
C THR A 77 -0.56 -11.04 -12.71
N SER A 78 0.62 -11.36 -13.24
CA SER A 78 1.72 -11.99 -12.50
C SER A 78 2.62 -10.88 -11.97
N ALA A 79 2.74 -10.75 -10.65
CA ALA A 79 3.60 -9.74 -10.03
C ALA A 79 5.02 -9.78 -10.59
N ASP A 80 5.55 -8.61 -10.94
CA ASP A 80 6.96 -8.45 -11.30
C ASP A 80 7.84 -8.80 -10.09
N ALA A 81 8.95 -9.49 -10.34
CA ALA A 81 9.83 -10.00 -9.29
C ALA A 81 10.48 -8.88 -8.47
N ILE A 82 10.70 -7.71 -9.06
CA ILE A 82 11.38 -6.57 -8.45
C ILE A 82 10.41 -5.48 -8.06
N LEU A 83 9.40 -5.15 -8.87
CA LEU A 83 8.52 -4.02 -8.63
C LEU A 83 7.21 -4.42 -7.93
N GLY A 84 6.76 -5.66 -8.12
CA GLY A 84 5.43 -6.11 -7.71
C GLY A 84 4.37 -5.81 -8.76
N GLN A 85 3.27 -5.17 -8.35
CA GLN A 85 2.14 -4.83 -9.20
C GLN A 85 1.80 -3.34 -9.04
N SER A 86 1.46 -2.70 -10.14
CA SER A 86 0.80 -1.40 -10.17
C SER A 86 -0.68 -1.57 -9.87
N LEU A 87 -1.15 -0.94 -8.80
CA LEU A 87 -2.56 -0.72 -8.52
C LEU A 87 -2.99 0.55 -9.26
N THR A 88 -3.78 0.41 -10.31
CA THR A 88 -4.33 1.52 -11.07
C THR A 88 -5.78 1.75 -10.67
N VAL A 89 -6.10 2.96 -10.20
CA VAL A 89 -7.44 3.39 -9.78
C VAL A 89 -7.93 4.47 -10.73
N THR A 90 -9.17 4.36 -11.22
CA THR A 90 -9.79 5.39 -12.05
C THR A 90 -10.42 6.45 -11.16
N LEU A 91 -9.86 7.66 -11.19
CA LEU A 91 -10.36 8.82 -10.46
C LEU A 91 -11.11 9.75 -11.41
N SER A 92 -12.15 10.40 -10.88
CA SER A 92 -13.02 11.40 -11.46
C SER A 92 -13.10 12.64 -10.55
N ASN A 93 -11.97 13.29 -10.35
CA ASN A 93 -11.79 14.50 -9.53
C ASN A 93 -11.75 14.26 -8.00
N GLN A 94 -11.26 13.10 -7.56
CA GLN A 94 -11.01 12.84 -6.14
C GLN A 94 -9.65 13.37 -5.70
N SER A 95 -9.58 13.92 -4.49
CA SER A 95 -8.34 14.21 -3.77
C SER A 95 -8.04 13.18 -2.67
N GLN A 96 -8.93 12.21 -2.46
CA GLN A 96 -8.74 11.14 -1.49
C GLN A 96 -9.27 9.82 -2.04
N LEU A 97 -8.69 8.72 -1.58
CA LEU A 97 -9.17 7.37 -1.87
C LEU A 97 -8.97 6.48 -0.64
N LEU A 98 -9.94 5.60 -0.39
CA LEU A 98 -9.89 4.56 0.62
C LEU A 98 -9.58 3.22 -0.07
N VAL A 99 -8.51 2.56 0.35
CA VAL A 99 -8.15 1.21 -0.13
C VAL A 99 -8.32 0.23 1.02
N ILE A 100 -9.10 -0.83 0.80
CA ILE A 100 -9.28 -1.94 1.73
C ILE A 100 -8.49 -3.14 1.18
N PHE A 101 -7.61 -3.70 2.00
CA PHE A 101 -6.68 -4.72 1.54
C PHE A 101 -6.16 -5.60 2.67
N LYS A 102 -5.48 -6.67 2.27
CA LYS A 102 -4.82 -7.62 3.16
C LYS A 102 -3.40 -7.89 2.68
N THR A 103 -2.44 -7.92 3.61
CA THR A 103 -1.07 -8.35 3.31
C THR A 103 -0.99 -9.87 3.17
N ALA A 104 0.01 -10.37 2.43
CA ALA A 104 0.28 -11.80 2.34
C ALA A 104 1.35 -12.24 3.36
N PRO A 105 1.37 -13.54 3.74
CA PRO A 105 2.49 -14.12 4.50
C PRO A 105 3.82 -14.01 3.77
N SER A 106 3.78 -13.89 2.44
CA SER A 106 4.93 -13.66 1.57
C SER A 106 5.32 -12.18 1.42
N SER A 107 4.73 -11.28 2.24
CA SER A 107 5.11 -9.86 2.24
C SER A 107 6.62 -9.73 2.49
N SER A 108 7.29 -9.02 1.59
CA SER A 108 8.74 -8.83 1.68
C SER A 108 9.17 -7.87 2.81
N ALA A 109 8.24 -7.04 3.32
CA ALA A 109 8.53 -6.13 4.41
C ALA A 109 8.30 -6.73 5.79
N LEU A 110 7.49 -7.78 5.91
CA LEU A 110 7.00 -8.26 7.20
C LEU A 110 7.77 -9.49 7.63
N GLN A 111 8.50 -9.38 8.74
CA GLN A 111 9.08 -10.54 9.40
C GLN A 111 8.22 -10.93 10.60
N TRP A 112 7.56 -12.08 10.47
CA TRP A 112 6.80 -12.70 11.55
C TRP A 112 7.69 -13.68 12.30
N LEU A 113 7.64 -13.62 13.62
CA LEU A 113 8.39 -14.49 14.53
C LEU A 113 7.42 -15.23 15.43
N SER A 114 7.51 -16.56 15.43
CA SER A 114 6.84 -17.42 16.39
C SER A 114 7.40 -17.20 17.79
N PRO A 115 6.66 -17.54 18.86
CA PRO A 115 7.14 -17.35 20.23
C PRO A 115 8.55 -17.91 20.46
N PRO A 116 8.92 -19.13 20.02
CA PRO A 116 10.28 -19.65 20.20
C PRO A 116 11.40 -18.84 19.54
N GLN A 117 11.10 -17.99 18.55
CA GLN A 117 12.08 -17.12 17.89
C GLN A 117 12.29 -15.80 18.64
N THR A 118 11.42 -15.46 19.60
CA THR A 118 11.55 -14.24 20.41
C THR A 118 12.41 -14.49 21.65
N PHE A 119 12.81 -13.43 22.35
CA PHE A 119 13.58 -13.55 23.58
C PHE A 119 12.78 -14.20 24.72
N ASN A 120 11.52 -13.79 24.91
CA ASN A 120 10.67 -14.26 26.03
C ASN A 120 10.02 -15.63 25.81
N LYS A 121 10.13 -16.19 24.60
CA LYS A 121 9.59 -17.51 24.19
C LYS A 121 8.07 -17.69 24.35
N SER A 122 7.35 -16.63 24.70
CA SER A 122 5.95 -16.69 25.17
C SER A 122 4.97 -16.01 24.23
N PHE A 123 5.42 -14.95 23.53
CA PHE A 123 4.57 -14.19 22.62
C PHE A 123 5.18 -14.12 21.22
N PRO A 124 4.36 -14.12 20.16
CA PRO A 124 4.86 -13.87 18.82
C PRO A 124 5.26 -12.40 18.66
N PHE A 125 6.00 -12.10 17.59
CA PHE A 125 6.45 -10.74 17.29
C PHE A 125 6.42 -10.50 15.78
N VAL A 126 6.17 -9.25 15.38
CA VAL A 126 6.24 -8.85 13.98
C VAL A 126 6.95 -7.50 13.88
N TYR A 127 7.82 -7.35 12.89
CA TYR A 127 8.41 -6.08 12.54
C TYR A 127 8.45 -5.87 11.04
N THR A 128 8.60 -4.61 10.65
CA THR A 128 8.70 -4.17 9.26
C THR A 128 10.12 -3.80 8.89
N GLN A 129 10.55 -4.14 7.68
CA GLN A 129 11.72 -3.57 7.01
C GLN A 129 11.28 -3.06 5.63
N CYS A 130 11.07 -1.75 5.51
CA CYS A 130 10.53 -1.16 4.29
C CYS A 130 11.60 -0.78 3.25
N GLN A 131 12.86 -0.56 3.68
CA GLN A 131 13.93 -0.20 2.74
C GLN A 131 14.35 -1.43 1.91
N ALA A 132 14.52 -1.31 0.59
CA ALA A 132 14.46 -0.08 -0.20
C ALA A 132 13.07 0.26 -0.76
N ILE A 133 12.30 -0.74 -1.17
CA ILE A 133 11.03 -0.61 -1.90
C ILE A 133 9.98 -1.62 -1.41
N HIS A 134 10.00 -1.90 -0.11
CA HIS A 134 9.13 -2.91 0.50
C HIS A 134 7.92 -2.29 1.20
N ALA A 135 7.82 -0.97 1.31
CA ALA A 135 6.63 -0.31 1.86
C ALA A 135 5.37 -0.69 1.09
N ARG A 136 5.48 -0.86 -0.23
CA ARG A 136 4.42 -1.38 -1.12
C ARG A 136 3.90 -2.78 -0.79
N SER A 137 4.61 -3.54 0.06
CA SER A 137 4.17 -4.84 0.58
C SER A 137 3.52 -4.77 1.98
N VAL A 138 3.42 -3.56 2.54
CA VAL A 138 2.68 -3.25 3.78
C VAL A 138 1.39 -2.51 3.45
N PHE A 139 1.42 -1.53 2.54
CA PHE A 139 0.25 -0.80 2.05
C PHE A 139 0.49 -0.25 0.63
N PRO A 140 -0.55 -0.04 -0.19
CA PRO A 140 -0.38 0.56 -1.52
C PRO A 140 0.04 2.04 -1.40
N CYS A 141 1.10 2.44 -2.09
CA CYS A 141 1.63 3.81 -2.01
C CYS A 141 2.49 4.20 -3.22
N GLN A 142 2.83 5.48 -3.35
CA GLN A 142 3.89 5.93 -4.26
C GLN A 142 5.24 5.62 -3.59
N ASP A 143 5.74 4.40 -3.75
CA ASP A 143 6.86 3.85 -3.00
C ASP A 143 8.20 4.26 -3.61
N THR A 144 8.47 5.56 -3.51
CA THR A 144 9.71 6.20 -3.95
C THR A 144 10.19 7.19 -2.89
N PRO A 145 11.51 7.31 -2.64
CA PRO A 145 12.06 8.31 -1.72
C PRO A 145 11.80 9.76 -2.17
N ALA A 146 11.36 9.99 -3.42
CA ALA A 146 10.96 11.31 -3.89
C ALA A 146 9.63 11.79 -3.28
N ALA A 147 8.77 10.87 -2.82
CA ALA A 147 7.51 11.18 -2.18
C ALA A 147 7.67 11.17 -0.64
N ARG A 148 7.17 12.21 0.03
CA ARG A 148 7.13 12.29 1.50
C ARG A 148 5.69 12.39 1.95
N ILE A 149 5.34 11.57 2.93
CA ILE A 149 3.99 11.49 3.49
C ILE A 149 3.99 11.72 4.99
N ASN A 150 2.91 12.26 5.50
CA ASN A 150 2.59 12.26 6.92
C ASN A 150 1.70 11.06 7.23
N LEU A 151 2.11 10.24 8.20
CA LEU A 151 1.28 9.17 8.73
C LEU A 151 0.39 9.71 9.84
N LEU A 152 -0.92 9.59 9.67
CA LEU A 152 -1.89 9.96 10.68
C LEU A 152 -2.18 8.74 11.55
N ARG A 153 -2.20 8.94 12.87
CA ARG A 153 -2.74 7.96 13.82
C ARG A 153 -4.22 8.26 13.99
N ASN A 154 -5.07 7.27 13.75
CA ASN A 154 -6.46 7.30 14.19
C ASN A 154 -6.54 7.08 15.70
#